data_AF-A0A0Q9QP95-F1
#
_entry.id   AF-A0A0Q9QP95-F1
#
_cell.length_a   1.000
_cell.length_b   1.000
_cell.length_c   1.000
_cell.angle_alpha   90.00
_cell.angle_beta   90.00
_cell.angle_gamma   90.00
#
_symmetry.space_group_name_H-M   'P 1'
#
loop_
_entity.id
_entity.type
_entity.pdbx_description
1 polymer ?
#
loop_
_entity_poly.entity_id
_entity_poly.type
_entity_poly.pdbx_seq_one_letter_code
_entity_poly.pdbx_strand_id
1 'polypeptide(L)'
;MVETGAVAVISALLAAVVGPMITANADREAERRQQVSEHYSTYLEAANAYFVASQFFVGSLETMQVQDESEQIRRMQPAAQAVEQARIDYHAAANNVYAFGSEEAWLAHEQVLATLPEKPEYAQARTIDPGEPDEFLGAHNIFLAVFCKEAVATPRTNCDRLLER
;
A
#
# COMPACT_ATOMS: atom_id res chain seq x y z
N MET A 1 43.28 36.19 33.66
CA MET A 1 42.20 36.58 32.74
C MET A 1 42.41 35.89 31.38
N VAL A 2 42.21 34.57 31.30
CA VAL A 2 42.29 33.80 30.04
C VAL A 2 41.33 32.59 30.16
N GLU A 3 40.04 32.81 30.38
CA GLU A 3 39.08 31.69 30.48
C GLU A 3 37.75 31.93 29.75
N THR A 4 37.41 33.17 29.40
CA THR A 4 36.15 33.49 28.72
C THR A 4 36.18 33.33 27.19
N GLY A 5 37.36 33.20 26.58
CA GLY A 5 37.49 33.09 25.12
C GLY A 5 37.24 31.69 24.55
N ALA A 6 37.58 30.63 25.29
CA ALA A 6 37.52 29.25 24.79
C ALA A 6 36.07 28.72 24.67
N VAL A 7 35.18 29.13 25.58
CA VAL A 7 33.79 28.63 25.65
C VAL A 7 32.92 29.18 24.51
N ALA A 8 33.17 30.42 24.07
CA ALA A 8 32.43 31.04 22.97
C ALA A 8 32.76 30.40 21.60
N VAL A 9 34.02 30.01 21.38
CA VAL A 9 34.46 29.37 20.13
C VAL A 9 33.90 27.96 20.00
N ILE A 10 33.85 27.20 21.10
CA ILE A 10 33.26 25.84 21.10
C ILE A 10 31.76 25.89 20.80
N SER A 11 31.03 26.86 21.37
CA SER A 11 29.59 27.04 21.15
C SER A 11 29.27 27.43 19.70
N ALA A 12 30.09 28.27 19.08
CA ALA A 12 29.93 28.68 17.68
C ALA A 12 30.25 27.54 16.69
N LEU A 13 31.26 26.71 16.99
CA LEU A 13 31.58 25.53 16.17
C LEU A 13 30.50 24.44 16.24
N LEU A 14 29.92 24.20 17.42
CA LEU A 14 28.80 23.26 17.58
C LEU A 14 27.57 23.72 16.80
N ALA A 15 27.21 25.00 16.85
CA ALA A 15 26.09 25.53 16.08
C ALA A 15 26.31 25.45 14.55
N ALA A 16 27.54 25.69 14.09
CA ALA A 16 27.88 25.66 12.66
C ALA A 16 27.88 24.25 12.04
N VAL A 17 28.10 23.20 12.83
CA VAL A 17 28.08 21.80 12.35
C VAL A 17 26.72 21.14 12.57
N VAL A 18 26.07 21.41 13.71
CA VAL A 18 24.81 20.76 14.08
C VAL A 18 23.62 21.36 13.32
N GLY A 19 23.61 22.67 13.07
CA GLY A 19 22.53 23.34 12.33
C GLY A 19 22.31 22.78 10.92
N PRO A 20 23.34 22.73 10.05
CA PRO A 20 23.24 22.16 8.71
C PRO A 20 22.91 20.65 8.69
N MET A 21 23.35 19.91 9.70
CA MET A 21 23.06 18.48 9.82
C MET A 21 21.59 18.21 10.20
N ILE A 22 21.00 19.06 11.05
CA ILE A 22 19.56 18.99 11.39
C ILE A 22 18.71 19.30 10.16
N THR A 23 19.04 20.34 9.38
CA THR A 23 18.28 20.68 8.16
C THR A 23 18.41 19.61 7.09
N ALA A 24 19.61 19.08 6.85
CA ALA A 24 19.82 18.00 5.88
C ALA A 24 19.08 16.70 6.24
N ASN A 25 18.96 16.40 7.54
CA ASN A 25 18.17 15.26 8.00
C ASN A 25 16.66 15.51 7.87
N ALA A 26 16.20 16.73 8.14
CA ALA A 26 14.80 17.10 7.96
C ALA A 26 14.37 17.07 6.48
N ASP A 27 15.23 17.53 5.57
CA ASP A 27 14.98 17.50 4.12
C ASP A 27 14.91 16.05 3.60
N ARG A 28 15.84 15.18 4.00
CA ARG A 28 15.81 13.75 3.66
C ARG A 28 14.57 13.04 4.21
N GLU A 29 14.17 13.37 5.43
CA GLU A 29 12.96 12.80 6.04
C GLU A 29 11.70 13.28 5.31
N ALA A 30 11.66 14.54 4.87
CA ALA A 30 10.56 15.07 4.06
C ALA A 30 10.50 14.40 2.67
N GLU A 31 11.64 14.24 1.99
CA GLU A 31 11.73 13.52 0.71
C GLU A 31 11.28 12.06 0.85
N ARG A 32 11.73 11.38 1.91
CA ARG A 32 11.31 10.00 2.21
C ARG A 32 9.79 9.91 2.42
N ARG A 33 9.22 10.81 3.23
CA ARG A 33 7.77 10.85 3.48
C ARG A 33 6.98 11.10 2.20
N GLN A 34 7.47 11.95 1.31
CA GLN A 34 6.83 12.20 0.03
C GLN A 34 6.85 10.95 -0.87
N GLN A 35 7.99 10.27 -0.97
CA GLN A 35 8.10 9.01 -1.73
C GLN A 35 7.18 7.93 -1.17
N VAL A 36 7.20 7.74 0.16
CA VAL A 36 6.29 6.80 0.85
C VAL A 36 4.83 7.17 0.61
N SER A 37 4.49 8.46 0.63
CA SER A 37 3.14 8.94 0.34
C SER A 37 2.65 8.53 -1.05
N GLU A 38 3.50 8.68 -2.07
CA GLU A 38 3.16 8.34 -3.45
C GLU A 38 3.04 6.82 -3.64
N HIS A 39 4.02 6.07 -3.12
CA HIS A 39 4.06 4.61 -3.28
C HIS A 39 2.94 3.91 -2.54
N TYR A 40 2.63 4.32 -1.31
CA TYR A 40 1.57 3.68 -0.53
C TYR A 40 0.17 4.05 -1.03
N SER A 41 -0.03 5.28 -1.54
CA SER A 41 -1.30 5.63 -2.21
C SER A 41 -1.54 4.76 -3.43
N THR A 42 -0.51 4.61 -4.29
CA THR A 42 -0.56 3.75 -5.47
C THR A 42 -0.84 2.29 -5.10
N TYR A 43 -0.23 1.82 -4.00
CA TYR A 43 -0.45 0.48 -3.48
C TYR A 43 -1.91 0.25 -3.03
N LEU A 44 -2.48 1.16 -2.23
CA LEU A 44 -3.86 1.05 -1.75
C LEU A 44 -4.86 1.08 -2.92
N GLU A 45 -4.65 1.97 -3.90
CA GLU A 45 -5.47 2.02 -5.11
C GLU A 45 -5.41 0.72 -5.91
N ALA A 46 -4.21 0.17 -6.11
CA ALA A 46 -4.02 -1.07 -6.85
C ALA A 46 -4.62 -2.29 -6.10
N ALA A 47 -4.49 -2.34 -4.78
CA ALA A 47 -5.11 -3.38 -3.95
C ALA A 47 -6.64 -3.36 -4.07
N ASN A 48 -7.26 -2.18 -3.96
CA ASN A 48 -8.69 -2.02 -4.13
C ASN A 48 -9.15 -2.34 -5.56
N ALA A 49 -8.40 -1.91 -6.58
CA ALA A 49 -8.70 -2.22 -7.98
C ALA A 49 -8.69 -3.74 -8.22
N TYR A 50 -7.70 -4.46 -7.68
CA TYR A 50 -7.62 -5.91 -7.81
C TYR A 50 -8.78 -6.62 -7.10
N PHE A 51 -9.09 -6.21 -5.87
CA PHE A 51 -10.23 -6.75 -5.12
C PHE A 51 -11.55 -6.55 -5.88
N VAL A 52 -11.84 -5.32 -6.31
CA VAL A 52 -13.08 -4.97 -7.03
C VAL A 52 -13.19 -5.71 -8.37
N ALA A 53 -12.10 -5.80 -9.14
CA ALA A 53 -12.09 -6.53 -10.40
C ALA A 53 -12.43 -8.01 -10.18
N SER A 54 -11.91 -8.60 -9.11
CA SER A 54 -12.12 -10.01 -8.78
C SER A 54 -13.56 -10.29 -8.33
N GLN A 55 -14.12 -9.43 -7.48
CA GLN A 55 -15.54 -9.46 -7.09
C GLN A 55 -16.47 -9.38 -8.31
N PHE A 56 -16.18 -8.45 -9.23
CA PHE A 56 -16.93 -8.31 -10.46
C PHE A 56 -16.82 -9.56 -11.36
N PHE A 57 -15.62 -10.13 -11.47
CA PHE A 57 -15.38 -11.34 -12.25
C PHE A 57 -16.17 -12.55 -11.73
N VAL A 58 -16.11 -12.80 -10.42
CA VAL A 58 -16.84 -13.92 -9.80
C VAL A 58 -18.35 -13.70 -9.89
N GLY A 59 -18.87 -12.52 -9.56
CA GLY A 59 -20.30 -12.22 -9.71
C GLY A 59 -20.80 -12.32 -11.16
N SER A 60 -19.94 -12.01 -12.14
CA SER A 60 -20.26 -12.21 -13.56
C SER A 60 -20.32 -13.69 -13.96
N LEU A 61 -19.52 -14.55 -13.33
CA LEU A 61 -19.57 -16.00 -13.56
C LEU A 61 -20.84 -16.62 -12.97
N GLU A 62 -21.22 -16.23 -11.75
CA GLU A 62 -22.40 -16.76 -11.06
C GLU A 62 -23.72 -16.46 -11.79
N THR A 63 -23.81 -15.28 -12.39
CA THR A 63 -25.01 -14.83 -13.10
C THR A 63 -25.07 -15.32 -14.56
N MET A 64 -24.00 -15.94 -15.07
CA MET A 64 -23.92 -16.37 -16.46
C MET A 64 -24.64 -17.70 -16.68
N GLN A 65 -25.82 -17.63 -17.31
CA GLN A 65 -26.58 -18.81 -17.76
C GLN A 65 -26.22 -19.19 -19.20
N VAL A 66 -24.97 -19.57 -19.44
CA VAL A 66 -24.51 -20.05 -20.75
C VAL A 66 -24.15 -21.53 -20.64
N GLN A 67 -24.80 -22.39 -21.44
CA GLN A 67 -24.52 -23.83 -21.47
C GLN A 67 -23.32 -24.19 -22.36
N ASP A 68 -22.99 -23.33 -23.33
CA ASP A 68 -21.82 -23.50 -24.20
C ASP A 68 -20.57 -22.91 -23.53
N GLU A 69 -19.64 -23.78 -23.16
CA GLU A 69 -18.36 -23.42 -22.53
C GLU A 69 -17.54 -22.45 -23.40
N SER A 70 -17.55 -22.60 -24.73
CA SER A 70 -16.79 -21.74 -25.63
C SER A 70 -17.35 -20.31 -25.65
N GLU A 71 -18.68 -20.19 -25.62
CA GLU A 71 -19.37 -18.90 -25.53
C GLU A 71 -19.14 -18.23 -24.17
N GLN A 72 -19.15 -19.01 -23.09
CA GLN A 72 -18.82 -18.52 -21.74
C GLN A 72 -17.39 -18.01 -21.67
N ILE A 73 -16.42 -18.77 -22.21
CA ILE A 73 -15.02 -18.35 -22.25
C ILE A 73 -14.88 -17.04 -23.00
N ARG A 74 -15.47 -16.93 -24.20
CA ARG A 74 -15.38 -15.71 -25.02
C ARG A 74 -15.96 -14.48 -24.30
N ARG A 75 -17.06 -14.63 -23.57
CA ARG A 75 -17.71 -13.52 -22.83
C ARG A 75 -16.92 -13.09 -21.60
N MET A 76 -16.29 -14.05 -20.91
CA MET A 76 -15.53 -13.77 -19.70
C MET A 76 -14.12 -13.22 -19.97
N GLN A 77 -13.65 -13.28 -21.22
CA GLN A 77 -12.25 -13.00 -21.56
C GLN A 77 -11.82 -11.58 -21.21
N PRO A 78 -12.63 -10.54 -21.48
CA PRO A 78 -12.31 -9.19 -21.06
C PRO A 78 -12.24 -9.04 -19.53
N ALA A 79 -13.16 -9.67 -18.79
CA ALA A 79 -13.19 -9.57 -17.34
C ALA A 79 -12.00 -10.30 -16.70
N ALA A 80 -11.64 -11.49 -17.19
CA ALA A 80 -10.44 -12.21 -16.75
C ALA A 80 -9.15 -11.42 -17.03
N GLN A 81 -9.06 -10.78 -18.21
CA GLN A 81 -7.92 -9.91 -18.55
C GLN A 81 -7.84 -8.70 -17.62
N ALA A 82 -8.98 -8.10 -17.26
CA ALA A 82 -9.02 -6.99 -16.32
C ALA A 82 -8.54 -7.40 -14.92
N VAL A 83 -8.94 -8.58 -14.42
CA VAL A 83 -8.46 -9.11 -13.14
C VAL A 83 -6.96 -9.37 -13.18
N GLU A 84 -6.45 -10.02 -14.23
CA GLU A 84 -5.01 -10.29 -14.36
C GLU A 84 -4.19 -9.01 -14.46
N GLN A 85 -4.67 -7.99 -15.18
CA GLN A 85 -4.01 -6.70 -15.24
C GLN A 85 -3.97 -6.02 -13.86
N ALA A 86 -5.11 -5.99 -13.14
CA ALA A 86 -5.17 -5.42 -11.80
C ALA A 86 -4.25 -6.16 -10.81
N ARG A 87 -4.14 -7.49 -10.94
CA ARG A 87 -3.20 -8.31 -10.15
C ARG A 87 -1.75 -7.93 -10.43
N ILE A 88 -1.37 -7.78 -11.71
CA ILE A 88 -0.03 -7.36 -12.11
C ILE A 88 0.29 -5.97 -11.53
N ASP A 89 -0.63 -5.02 -11.65
CA ASP A 89 -0.47 -3.67 -11.14
C ASP A 89 -0.33 -3.65 -9.61
N TYR A 90 -1.12 -4.47 -8.90
CA TYR A 90 -1.00 -4.68 -7.46
C TYR A 90 0.39 -5.22 -7.07
N HIS A 91 0.89 -6.27 -7.73
CA HIS A 91 2.23 -6.79 -7.43
C HIS A 91 3.33 -5.79 -7.75
N ALA A 92 3.19 -5.01 -8.82
CA ALA A 92 4.12 -3.94 -9.15
C ALA A 92 4.14 -2.86 -8.04
N ALA A 93 2.97 -2.47 -7.52
CA ALA A 93 2.88 -1.54 -6.41
C ALA A 93 3.39 -2.13 -5.08
N ALA A 94 3.17 -3.42 -4.82
CA ALA A 94 3.70 -4.13 -3.66
C ALA A 94 5.24 -4.15 -3.62
N ASN A 95 5.91 -4.21 -4.78
CA ASN A 95 7.36 -4.08 -4.84
C ASN A 95 7.86 -2.72 -4.33
N ASN A 96 7.07 -1.65 -4.48
CA ASN A 96 7.43 -0.35 -3.91
C ASN A 96 7.28 -0.34 -2.38
N VAL A 97 6.28 -1.04 -1.83
CA VAL A 97 6.16 -1.24 -0.38
C VAL A 97 7.36 -2.02 0.15
N TYR A 98 7.79 -3.08 -0.55
CA TYR A 98 9.00 -3.82 -0.19
C TYR A 98 10.27 -2.95 -0.24
N ALA A 99 10.42 -2.13 -1.27
CA ALA A 99 11.64 -1.36 -1.50
C ALA A 99 11.76 -0.12 -0.60
N PHE A 100 10.65 0.56 -0.33
CA PHE A 100 10.63 1.88 0.32
C PHE A 100 9.90 1.88 1.67
N GLY A 101 9.16 0.83 1.97
CA GLY A 101 8.37 0.75 3.18
C GLY A 101 9.13 0.28 4.41
N SER A 102 8.51 0.45 5.56
CA SER A 102 9.00 -0.13 6.81
C SER A 102 8.64 -1.61 6.93
N GLU A 103 9.19 -2.27 7.95
CA GLU A 103 8.75 -3.62 8.36
C GLU A 103 7.26 -3.64 8.76
N GLU A 104 6.76 -2.59 9.42
CA GLU A 104 5.34 -2.48 9.79
C GLU A 104 4.45 -2.44 8.52
N ALA A 105 4.89 -1.72 7.48
CA ALA A 105 4.19 -1.66 6.22
C ALA A 105 4.22 -2.99 5.46
N TRP A 106 5.34 -3.71 5.50
CA TRP A 106 5.42 -5.04 4.91
C TRP A 106 4.48 -6.04 5.62
N LEU A 107 4.43 -6.04 6.95
CA LEU A 107 3.52 -6.90 7.70
C LEU A 107 2.05 -6.55 7.47
N ALA A 108 1.72 -5.26 7.32
CA ALA A 108 0.37 -4.84 6.94
C ALA A 108 0.03 -5.25 5.50
N HIS A 109 1.01 -5.21 4.58
CA HIS A 109 0.85 -5.71 3.22
C HIS A 109 0.51 -7.21 3.20
N GLU A 110 1.18 -8.03 4.02
CA GLU A 110 0.90 -9.47 4.10
C GLU A 110 -0.54 -9.75 4.51
N GLN A 111 -1.14 -8.91 5.37
CA GLN A 111 -2.55 -9.03 5.74
C GLN A 111 -3.48 -8.69 4.57
N VAL A 112 -3.18 -7.63 3.80
CA VAL A 112 -3.96 -7.31 2.59
C VAL A 112 -3.84 -8.45 1.57
N LEU A 113 -2.62 -8.95 1.34
CA LEU A 113 -2.36 -10.06 0.42
C LEU A 113 -3.16 -11.31 0.78
N ALA A 114 -3.29 -11.63 2.07
CA ALA A 114 -4.04 -12.79 2.54
C ALA A 114 -5.56 -12.70 2.27
N THR A 115 -6.09 -11.50 2.10
CA THR A 115 -7.52 -11.26 1.79
C THR A 115 -7.82 -11.17 0.30
N LEU A 116 -6.77 -11.14 -0.53
CA LEU A 116 -6.92 -11.00 -1.97
C LEU A 116 -7.10 -12.37 -2.63
N PRO A 117 -8.00 -12.49 -3.62
CA PRO A 117 -8.22 -13.71 -4.36
C PRO A 117 -6.93 -14.26 -4.98
N GLU A 118 -6.82 -15.59 -4.97
CA GLU A 118 -5.76 -16.29 -5.70
C GLU A 118 -5.86 -16.02 -7.21
N LYS A 119 -4.75 -16.22 -7.92
CA LYS A 119 -4.67 -15.98 -9.36
C LYS A 119 -5.81 -16.72 -10.10
N PRO A 120 -6.62 -16.02 -10.92
CA PRO A 120 -7.61 -16.69 -11.73
C PRO A 120 -6.95 -17.58 -12.78
N GLU A 121 -7.02 -18.90 -12.61
CA GLU A 121 -6.87 -19.81 -13.74
C GLU A 121 -8.21 -19.92 -14.45
N TYR A 122 -8.22 -19.63 -15.75
CA TYR A 122 -9.44 -19.59 -16.55
C TYR A 122 -10.25 -20.90 -16.51
N ALA A 123 -9.55 -22.04 -16.44
CA ALA A 123 -10.15 -23.36 -16.32
C ALA A 123 -10.70 -23.67 -14.91
N GLN A 124 -10.31 -22.89 -13.91
CA GLN A 124 -10.71 -23.02 -12.50
C GLN A 124 -11.47 -21.78 -12.00
N ALA A 125 -11.90 -20.90 -12.91
CA ALA A 125 -12.48 -19.60 -12.57
C ALA A 125 -13.75 -19.70 -11.70
N ARG A 126 -14.44 -20.85 -11.73
CA ARG A 126 -15.64 -21.12 -10.92
C ARG A 126 -15.33 -21.52 -9.46
N THR A 127 -14.07 -21.71 -9.09
CA THR A 127 -13.65 -22.09 -7.74
C THR A 127 -12.80 -21.03 -7.05
N ILE A 128 -12.65 -19.85 -7.67
CA ILE A 128 -11.94 -18.74 -7.06
C ILE A 128 -12.83 -18.18 -5.96
N ASP A 129 -12.33 -18.22 -4.74
CA ASP A 129 -12.87 -17.43 -3.64
C ASP A 129 -12.60 -15.94 -3.95
N PRO A 130 -13.62 -15.10 -4.17
CA PRO A 130 -13.44 -13.69 -4.46
C PRO A 130 -12.85 -12.89 -3.28
N GLY A 131 -12.72 -13.51 -2.11
CA GLY A 131 -12.35 -12.88 -0.85
C GLY A 131 -13.55 -12.23 -0.18
N GLU A 132 -13.50 -12.12 1.14
CA GLU A 132 -14.57 -11.51 1.94
C GLU A 132 -14.38 -9.99 2.03
N PRO A 133 -15.38 -9.16 1.64
CA PRO A 133 -15.26 -7.71 1.66
C PRO A 133 -14.87 -7.11 3.01
N ASP A 134 -15.41 -7.65 4.11
CA ASP A 134 -15.12 -7.15 5.45
C ASP A 134 -13.68 -7.47 5.87
N GLU A 135 -13.16 -8.64 5.50
CA GLU A 135 -11.76 -9.01 5.76
C GLU A 135 -10.81 -8.13 4.96
N PHE A 136 -11.09 -7.92 3.67
CA PHE A 136 -10.31 -7.01 2.81
C PHE A 136 -10.32 -5.58 3.36
N LEU A 137 -11.49 -5.04 3.72
CA LEU A 137 -11.61 -3.69 4.28
C LEU A 137 -10.85 -3.56 5.60
N GLY A 138 -10.90 -4.58 6.46
CA GLY A 138 -10.13 -4.63 7.70
C GLY A 138 -8.62 -4.54 7.43
N ALA A 139 -8.09 -5.43 6.59
CA ALA A 139 -6.68 -5.44 6.23
C ALA A 139 -6.23 -4.14 5.52
N HIS A 140 -7.06 -3.61 4.62
CA HIS A 140 -6.81 -2.35 3.92
C HIS A 140 -6.75 -1.17 4.90
N ASN A 141 -7.62 -1.13 5.92
CA ASN A 141 -7.59 -0.10 6.96
C ASN A 141 -6.36 -0.20 7.87
N ILE A 142 -5.87 -1.41 8.14
CA ILE A 142 -4.62 -1.62 8.87
C ILE A 142 -3.45 -1.02 8.08
N PHE A 143 -3.36 -1.28 6.77
CA PHE A 143 -2.34 -0.65 5.92
C PHE A 143 -2.49 0.88 5.87
N LEU A 144 -3.72 1.38 5.77
CA LEU A 144 -4.00 2.82 5.79
C LEU A 144 -3.55 3.49 7.10
N ALA A 145 -3.64 2.80 8.23
CA ALA A 145 -3.12 3.29 9.50
C ALA A 145 -1.59 3.39 9.49
N VAL A 146 -0.88 2.43 8.87
CA VAL A 146 0.58 2.50 8.68
C VAL A 146 0.94 3.67 7.76
N PHE A 147 0.22 3.82 6.63
CA PHE A 147 0.38 4.95 5.74
C PHE A 147 0.27 6.29 6.48
N CYS A 148 -0.74 6.43 7.32
CA CYS A 148 -0.91 7.62 8.14
C CYS A 148 0.29 7.95 9.04
N LYS A 149 0.96 6.93 9.60
CA LYS A 149 2.13 7.11 10.47
C LYS A 149 3.38 7.47 9.69
N GLU A 150 3.55 6.90 8.50
CA GLU A 150 4.81 6.96 7.76
C GLU A 150 4.84 8.02 6.65
N ALA A 151 3.71 8.27 6.00
CA ALA A 151 3.61 9.22 4.88
C ALA A 151 3.28 10.64 5.35
N VAL A 152 2.62 10.82 6.50
CA VAL A 152 2.10 12.12 6.93
C VAL A 152 2.94 12.68 8.08
N ALA A 153 3.42 13.91 7.92
CA ALA A 153 4.29 14.52 8.94
C ALA A 153 3.61 14.76 10.30
N THR A 154 2.30 14.94 10.28
CA THR A 154 1.44 14.95 11.45
C THR A 154 0.20 14.14 11.08
N PRO A 155 0.02 12.93 11.63
CA PRO A 155 -1.13 12.09 11.33
C PRO A 155 -2.44 12.88 11.54
N ARG A 156 -3.41 12.71 10.63
CA ARG A 156 -4.72 13.34 10.80
C ARG A 156 -5.40 12.77 12.05
N THR A 157 -6.25 13.55 12.72
CA THR A 157 -6.90 13.23 14.01
C THR A 157 -7.72 11.93 14.07
N ASN A 158 -7.86 11.21 12.95
CA ASN A 158 -8.58 9.94 12.85
C ASN A 158 -7.73 8.79 12.29
N CYS A 159 -6.44 8.99 12.04
CA CYS A 159 -5.56 7.93 11.54
C CYS A 159 -5.43 6.76 12.51
N ASP A 160 -5.40 7.04 13.83
CA ASP A 160 -5.26 6.00 14.86
C ASP A 160 -6.57 5.24 15.12
N ARG A 161 -7.72 5.85 14.80
CA ARG A 161 -9.06 5.24 14.97
C ARG A 161 -9.37 4.16 13.95
N LEU A 162 -8.56 4.03 12.89
CA LEU A 162 -8.71 2.99 11.87
C LEU A 162 -8.32 1.59 12.40
N LEU A 163 -7.60 1.53 13.52
CA LEU A 163 -7.18 0.28 14.18
C LEU A 163 -8.14 -0.16 15.31
N GLU A 164 -9.14 0.66 15.66
CA GLU A 164 -10.05 0.45 16.80
C GLU A 164 -11.43 -0.09 16.39
N ARG A 165 -11.62 -0.46 15.12
CA ARG A 165 -12.86 -1.00 14.56
C ARG A 165 -12.62 -2.36 13.92
#